data_AF-A0A2S6PM52-F1
#
_entry.id   AF-A0A2S6PM52-F1
#
_cell.length_a   1.000
_cell.length_b   1.000
_cell.length_c   1.000
_cell.angle_alpha   90.00
_cell.angle_beta   90.00
_cell.angle_gamma   90.00
#
_symmetry.space_group_name_H-M   'P 1'
#
loop_
_entity.id
_entity.type
_entity.pdbx_description
1 polymer ?
#
loop_
_entity_poly.entity_id
_entity_poly.type
_entity_poly.pdbx_seq_one_letter_code
_entity_poly.pdbx_strand_id
1 'polypeptide(L)' 'MDTARLELAAQRYREAEQAFDAAREDLQAEAVAVLQQNEERGAQATVARITGWTREYVRRIKKRADEQGA' A
#
# COMPACT_ATOMS: atom_id res chain seq x y z
N MET A 1 -36.96 9.58 12.20
CA MET A 1 -35.77 9.22 13.01
C MET A 1 -34.70 10.24 12.68
N ASP A 2 -33.96 10.73 13.68
CA ASP A 2 -32.81 11.59 13.44
C ASP A 2 -31.58 10.73 13.14
N THR A 3 -31.14 10.74 11.88
CA THR A 3 -30.00 9.97 11.36
C THR A 3 -28.72 10.79 11.29
N ALA A 4 -28.71 12.06 11.71
CA ALA A 4 -27.60 12.98 11.49
C ALA A 4 -26.27 12.47 12.09
N ARG A 5 -26.32 11.84 13.28
CA ARG A 5 -25.13 11.24 13.90
C ARG A 5 -24.60 10.04 13.13
N LEU A 6 -25.48 9.24 12.55
CA LEU A 6 -25.11 8.09 11.73
C LEU A 6 -24.48 8.54 10.41
N GLU A 7 -25.08 9.54 9.75
CA GLU A 7 -24.56 10.13 8.51
C GLU A 7 -23.16 10.71 8.71
N LEU A 8 -22.95 11.46 9.80
CA LEU A 8 -21.64 12.00 10.15
C LEU A 8 -20.60 10.90 10.43
N ALA A 9 -20.98 9.84 11.15
CA ALA A 9 -20.09 8.71 11.41
C ALA A 9 -19.73 7.97 10.11
N ALA A 10 -20.70 7.75 9.22
CA ALA A 10 -20.48 7.12 7.92
C ALA A 10 -19.59 7.97 7.00
N GLN A 11 -19.73 9.30 7.04
CA GLN A 11 -18.84 10.21 6.31
C GLN A 11 -17.40 10.09 6.80
N ARG A 12 -17.18 10.21 8.12
CA ARG A 12 -15.84 10.09 8.71
C ARG A 12 -15.18 8.75 8.45
N TYR A 13 -15.97 7.67 8.44
CA TYR A 13 -15.48 6.34 8.08
C TYR A 13 -14.95 6.32 6.64
N ARG A 14 -15.72 6.85 5.67
CA ARG A 14 -15.30 6.89 4.26
C ARG A 14 -14.08 7.79 4.06
N GLU A 15 -14.00 8.92 4.75
CA GLU A 15 -12.84 9.82 4.70
C GLU A 15 -11.58 9.11 5.24
N ALA A 16 -11.70 8.37 6.34
CA ALA A 16 -10.59 7.60 6.89
C ALA A 16 -10.18 6.43 5.98
N GLU A 17 -11.13 5.76 5.34
CA GLU A 17 -10.88 4.69 4.37
C GLU A 17 -10.13 5.23 3.15
N GLN A 18 -10.57 6.36 2.60
CA GLN A 18 -9.87 7.04 1.49
C GLN A 18 -8.45 7.47 1.87
N ALA A 19 -8.26 8.04 3.06
CA ALA A 19 -6.94 8.43 3.54
C ALA A 19 -6.02 7.22 3.76
N PHE A 20 -6.56 6.11 4.26
CA PHE A 20 -5.83 4.86 4.41
C PHE A 20 -5.43 4.27 3.07
N ASP A 21 -6.34 4.24 2.09
CA ASP A 21 -6.06 3.73 0.76
C ASP A 21 -4.98 4.58 0.06
N ALA A 22 -5.06 5.90 0.14
CA ALA A 22 -4.03 6.80 -0.39
C ALA A 22 -2.66 6.53 0.25
N ALA A 23 -2.59 6.46 1.59
CA ALA A 23 -1.34 6.15 2.29
C ALA A 23 -0.78 4.76 1.93
N ARG A 24 -1.67 3.80 1.66
CA ARG A 24 -1.29 2.46 1.21
C ARG A 24 -0.72 2.46 -0.21
N GLU A 25 -1.31 3.24 -1.12
CA GLU A 25 -0.82 3.43 -2.49
C GLU A 25 0.56 4.09 -2.49
N ASP A 26 0.75 5.15 -1.71
CA ASP A 26 2.04 5.83 -1.55
C ASP A 26 3.12 4.85 -1.04
N LEU A 27 2.80 4.06 -0.01
CA LEU A 27 3.73 3.07 0.53
C LEU A 27 4.08 1.97 -0.49
N GLN A 28 3.12 1.57 -1.35
CA GLN A 28 3.38 0.61 -2.43
C GLN A 28 4.28 1.20 -3.51
N ALA A 29 4.06 2.45 -3.90
CA ALA A 29 4.87 3.14 -4.91
C ALA A 29 6.34 3.22 -4.46
N GLU A 30 6.59 3.66 -3.23
CA GLU A 30 7.94 3.74 -2.67
C GLU A 30 8.60 2.36 -2.54
N ALA A 31 7.83 1.35 -2.08
CA ALA A 31 8.33 -0.02 -2.01
C ALA A 31 8.74 -0.55 -3.39
N VAL A 32 7.94 -0.31 -4.42
CA VAL A 32 8.27 -0.69 -5.81
C VAL A 32 9.51 0.04 -6.31
N ALA A 33 9.61 1.36 -6.08
CA ALA A 33 10.77 2.14 -6.48
C ALA A 33 12.08 1.57 -5.89
N VAL A 34 12.07 1.23 -4.60
CA VAL A 34 13.23 0.57 -3.94
C VAL A 34 13.56 -0.78 -4.58
N LEU A 35 12.54 -1.57 -4.94
CA LEU A 35 12.70 -2.90 -5.54
C LEU A 35 13.14 -2.88 -7.01
N GLN A 36 12.91 -1.77 -7.72
CA GLN A 36 13.35 -1.54 -9.10
C GLN A 36 14.78 -1.01 -9.14
N GLN A 37 15.14 -0.12 -8.22
CA GLN A 37 16.50 0.44 -8.13
C GLN A 37 17.53 -0.59 -7.63
N ASN A 38 17.09 -1.63 -6.91
CA ASN A 38 17.96 -2.63 -6.31
C ASN A 38 17.55 -4.04 -6.76
N GLU A 39 18.33 -4.62 -7.67
CA GLU A 39 18.15 -6.02 -8.10
C GLU A 39 18.66 -7.05 -7.08
N GLU A 40 19.32 -6.60 -6.01
CA GLU A 40 19.83 -7.49 -4.98
C GLU A 40 18.70 -8.24 -4.26
N ARG A 41 18.92 -9.55 -4.01
CA ARG A 41 18.01 -10.39 -3.19
C ARG A 41 17.71 -9.77 -1.81
N GLY A 42 18.57 -8.88 -1.29
CA GLY A 42 18.38 -8.17 -0.03
C GLY A 42 17.24 -7.15 -0.03
N ALA A 43 16.90 -6.56 -1.18
CA ALA A 43 15.91 -5.49 -1.26
C ALA A 43 14.51 -5.94 -0.80
N GLN A 44 14.07 -7.15 -1.18
CA GLN A 44 12.79 -7.71 -0.76
C GLN A 44 12.70 -7.93 0.76
N ALA A 45 13.80 -8.39 1.38
CA ALA A 45 13.85 -8.61 2.83
C ALA A 45 13.81 -7.29 3.59
N THR A 46 14.50 -6.26 3.08
CA THR A 46 14.48 -4.92 3.66
C THR A 46 13.10 -4.28 3.58
N VAL A 47 12.45 -4.33 2.41
CA VAL A 47 11.09 -3.80 2.24
C VAL A 47 10.11 -4.52 3.18
N ALA A 48 10.12 -5.86 3.22
CA ALA A 48 9.27 -6.62 4.14
C ALA A 48 9.47 -6.24 5.62
N ARG A 49 10.72 -5.99 6.03
CA ARG A 49 11.04 -5.56 7.40
C ARG A 49 10.52 -4.16 7.71
N ILE A 50 10.60 -3.22 6.76
CA ILE A 50 10.18 -1.83 6.97
C ILE A 50 8.66 -1.72 6.96
N THR A 51 7.99 -2.34 5.99
CA THR A 51 6.54 -2.22 5.82
C THR A 51 5.74 -3.19 6.68
N GLY A 52 6.39 -4.21 7.26
CA GLY A 52 5.73 -5.31 7.95
C GLY A 52 5.02 -6.28 7.02
N TRP A 53 5.15 -6.12 5.69
CA TRP A 53 4.52 -7.02 4.73
C TRP A 53 5.25 -8.36 4.66
N THR A 54 4.52 -9.40 4.27
CA THR A 54 5.13 -10.68 3.95
C THR A 54 5.96 -10.58 2.68
N ARG A 55 6.99 -11.42 2.56
CA ARG A 55 7.83 -11.46 1.35
C ARG A 55 7.01 -11.85 0.12
N GLU A 56 5.97 -12.66 0.30
CA GLU A 56 5.02 -13.03 -0.76
C GLU A 56 4.26 -11.80 -1.29
N TYR A 57 3.81 -10.91 -0.40
CA TYR A 57 3.14 -9.69 -0.79
C TYR A 57 4.08 -8.74 -1.54
N VAL A 58 5.31 -8.56 -1.02
CA VAL A 58 6.37 -7.77 -1.66
C VAL A 58 6.70 -8.28 -3.07
N ARG A 59 6.78 -9.60 -3.25
CA ARG A 59 7.01 -10.22 -4.57
C ARG A 59 5.84 -9.95 -5.52
N ARG A 60 4.60 -9.99 -5.03
CA ARG A 60 3.40 -9.77 -5.84
C ARG A 60 3.31 -8.34 -6.34
N ILE A 61 3.59 -7.34 -5.49
CA ILE A 61 3.56 -5.93 -5.90
C ILE A 61 4.68 -5.62 -6.89
N LYS A 62 5.89 -6.19 -6.72
CA LYS A 62 6.97 -6.06 -7.71
C LYS A 62 6.55 -6.63 -9.06
N LYS A 63 6.07 -7.87 -9.09
CA LYS A 63 5.60 -8.53 -10.32
C LYS A 63 4.52 -7.72 -11.03
N ARG A 64 3.54 -7.19 -10.28
CA ARG A 64 2.47 -6.35 -10.83
C ARG A 64 3.03 -5.05 -11.44
N ALA A 65 3.99 -4.41 -10.76
CA ALA A 65 4.62 -3.19 -11.28
C ALA A 65 5.44 -3.47 -12.55
N ASP A 66 6.20 -4.57 -12.57
CA ASP A 66 6.97 -4.99 -13.73
C ASP A 66 6.06 -5.30 -14.93
N GLU A 67 4.86 -5.85 -14.70
CA GLU A 67 3.84 -6.10 -15.73
C GLU A 67 3.11 -4.83 -16.22
N GLN A 68 3.05 -3.78 -15.40
CA GLN A 68 2.39 -2.51 -15.76
C GLN A 68 3.34 -1.49 -16.40
N GLY A 69 4.65 -1.63 -16.18
CA GLY A 69 5.69 -0.79 -16.76
C GLY A 69 6.33 -1.32 -18.05
N ALA A 70 5.91 -2.49 -18.52
CA ALA A 70 6.30 -3.10 -19.82
C ALA A 70 5.30 -2.75 -20.92
#